data_AF-A0A382TYK9-F1
#
_entry.id   AF-A0A382TYK9-F1
#
_cell.length_a   1.000
_cell.length_b   1.000
_cell.length_c   1.000
_cell.angle_alpha   90.00
_cell.angle_beta   90.00
_cell.angle_gamma   90.00
#
_symmetry.space_group_name_H-M   'P 1'
#
loop_
_entity.id
_entity.type
_entity.pdbx_description
1 polymer ?
#
loop_
_entity_poly.entity_id
_entity_poly.type
_entity_poly.pdbx_seq_one_letter_code
_entity_poly.pdbx_strand_id
1 'polypeptide(L)'
;MQMVAVKPIARWQVWLGKWLGIMLLNAALMVPTGLAIYLLINARANSQELNEFEKDKLQNEVLVSRSSVREPERDFSISRQRAYRYSLLVAEGKTQYTEAEQALRMSVTGPEHILSFRPDYTRLVDQAQGKPSDEVLAKLEELERDAVRISKASHEIILPGQSQIWEFQIETNIVEEINKKPIYLRFKFNADDEYDPKSHTLWFSIGEGTSKRWPPEGTFREMKRGSSAFHEEQLPIGIVPDKGPQNGLVRVHFMNRNSERPIIFLMEDGPMILYHDGGFGMNLFRGLLIIYFWLGL
;
A
#
# COMPACT_ATOMS: atom_id res chain seq x y z
N MET A 1 -22.52 45.92 19.56
CA MET A 1 -23.73 45.08 19.65
C MET A 1 -24.41 45.36 20.98
N GLN A 2 -25.40 46.26 21.01
CA GLN A 2 -26.16 46.57 22.22
C GLN A 2 -27.63 46.71 21.83
N MET A 3 -28.51 46.14 22.67
CA MET A 3 -29.98 45.95 22.53
C MET A 3 -30.48 44.75 21.71
N VAL A 4 -30.48 43.52 22.28
CA VAL A 4 -31.56 42.51 22.08
C VAL A 4 -31.65 41.52 23.27
N ALA A 5 -31.56 41.96 24.53
CA ALA A 5 -31.75 41.03 25.66
C ALA A 5 -32.44 41.73 26.84
N VAL A 6 -33.76 41.91 26.75
CA VAL A 6 -34.60 42.43 27.85
C VAL A 6 -35.12 41.27 28.74
N LYS A 7 -34.95 40.01 28.31
CA LYS A 7 -35.20 38.80 29.12
C LYS A 7 -33.89 38.02 29.31
N PRO A 8 -33.66 37.40 30.48
CA PRO A 8 -32.45 36.62 30.72
C PRO A 8 -32.49 35.33 29.89
N ILE A 9 -31.91 35.39 28.69
CA ILE A 9 -31.66 34.22 27.83
C ILE A 9 -30.24 33.76 28.14
N ALA A 10 -30.06 32.46 28.35
CA ALA A 10 -28.74 31.92 28.66
C ALA A 10 -27.81 32.12 27.45
N ARG A 11 -26.57 32.59 27.68
CA ARG A 11 -25.64 32.96 26.60
C ARG A 11 -25.41 31.81 25.61
N TRP A 12 -25.37 30.57 26.09
CA TRP A 12 -25.22 29.38 25.24
C TRP A 12 -26.36 29.24 24.21
N GLN A 13 -27.58 29.68 24.51
CA GLN A 13 -28.72 29.62 23.58
C GLN A 13 -28.52 30.56 22.39
N VAL A 14 -27.90 31.72 22.62
CA VAL A 14 -27.57 32.68 21.53
C VAL A 14 -26.46 32.12 20.65
N TRP A 15 -25.43 31.51 21.24
CA TRP A 15 -24.34 30.87 20.49
C TRP A 15 -24.84 29.66 19.70
N LEU A 16 -25.64 28.81 20.32
CA LEU A 16 -26.28 27.67 19.66
C LEU A 16 -27.18 28.12 18.49
N GLY A 17 -27.99 29.15 18.69
CA GLY A 17 -28.87 29.67 17.64
C GLY A 17 -28.11 30.23 16.44
N LYS A 18 -27.02 30.98 16.67
CA LYS A 18 -26.15 31.47 15.59
C LYS A 18 -25.45 30.33 14.86
N TRP A 19 -24.91 29.37 15.61
CA TRP A 19 -24.25 28.19 15.07
C TRP A 19 -25.22 27.36 14.21
N LEU A 20 -26.44 27.08 14.71
CA LEU A 20 -27.50 26.42 13.94
C LEU A 20 -27.89 27.20 12.69
N GLY A 21 -27.94 28.54 12.75
CA GLY A 21 -28.22 29.38 11.59
C GLY A 21 -27.16 29.24 10.49
N ILE A 22 -25.88 29.24 10.86
CA ILE A 22 -24.75 29.04 9.93
C ILE A 22 -24.81 27.62 9.34
N MET A 23 -25.02 26.61 10.19
CA MET A 23 -25.16 25.23 9.73
C MET A 23 -26.32 25.06 8.75
N LEU A 24 -27.48 25.65 9.02
CA LEU A 24 -28.63 25.60 8.11
C LEU A 24 -28.32 26.29 6.76
N LEU A 25 -27.65 27.45 6.78
CA LEU A 25 -27.20 28.12 5.57
C LEU A 25 -26.23 27.24 4.76
N ASN A 26 -25.26 26.62 5.42
CA ASN A 26 -24.31 25.70 4.79
C ASN A 26 -25.03 24.50 4.15
N ALA A 27 -26.02 23.92 4.84
CA ALA A 27 -26.84 22.85 4.28
C ALA A 27 -27.63 23.31 3.05
N ALA A 28 -28.23 24.50 3.11
CA ALA A 28 -29.04 25.06 2.02
C ALA A 28 -28.22 25.34 0.75
N LEU A 29 -26.92 25.63 0.88
CA LEU A 29 -26.01 25.75 -0.26
C LEU A 29 -25.50 24.39 -0.74
N MET A 30 -25.11 23.53 0.19
CA MET A 30 -24.40 22.29 -0.13
C MET A 30 -25.31 21.21 -0.71
N VAL A 31 -26.56 21.08 -0.22
CA VAL A 31 -27.49 20.05 -0.70
C VAL A 31 -27.85 20.22 -2.18
N PRO A 32 -28.26 21.41 -2.67
CA PRO A 32 -28.53 21.61 -4.09
C PRO A 32 -27.28 21.40 -4.95
N THR A 33 -26.11 21.85 -4.50
CA THR A 33 -24.84 21.65 -5.23
C THR A 33 -24.50 20.16 -5.33
N GLY A 34 -24.60 19.40 -4.23
CA GLY A 34 -24.38 17.97 -4.22
C GLY A 34 -25.34 17.22 -5.15
N LEU A 35 -26.63 17.58 -5.12
CA LEU A 35 -27.64 17.00 -6.00
C LEU A 35 -27.38 17.33 -7.48
N ALA A 36 -27.00 18.57 -7.78
CA ALA A 36 -26.65 18.98 -9.14
C ALA A 36 -25.45 18.17 -9.67
N ILE A 37 -24.39 18.01 -8.87
CA ILE A 37 -23.23 17.17 -9.22
C ILE A 37 -23.67 15.74 -9.51
N TYR A 38 -24.46 15.14 -8.61
CA TYR A 38 -24.95 13.77 -8.76
C TYR A 38 -25.76 13.59 -10.04
N LEU A 39 -26.73 14.48 -10.30
CA LEU A 39 -27.60 14.41 -11.47
C LEU A 39 -26.83 14.65 -12.77
N LEU A 40 -25.92 15.63 -12.82
CA LEU A 40 -25.12 15.92 -14.01
C LEU A 40 -24.19 14.75 -14.37
N ILE A 41 -23.53 14.15 -13.37
CA ILE A 41 -22.68 12.97 -13.57
C ILE A 41 -23.51 11.79 -14.07
N ASN A 42 -24.65 11.52 -13.44
CA ASN A 42 -25.52 10.41 -13.85
C ASN A 42 -26.14 10.63 -15.24
N ALA A 43 -26.51 11.87 -15.59
CA ALA A 43 -26.99 12.22 -16.93
C ALA A 43 -25.89 12.04 -17.98
N ARG A 44 -24.65 12.44 -17.68
CA ARG A 44 -23.50 12.24 -18.56
C ARG A 44 -23.18 10.76 -18.75
N ALA A 45 -23.20 9.99 -17.67
CA ALA A 45 -22.96 8.55 -17.67
C ALA A 45 -23.96 7.77 -18.52
N ASN A 46 -25.22 8.21 -18.54
CA ASN A 46 -26.29 7.59 -19.32
C ASN A 46 -26.48 8.21 -20.72
N SER A 47 -25.58 9.11 -21.14
CA SER A 47 -25.69 9.76 -22.44
C SER A 47 -25.50 8.76 -23.59
N GLN A 48 -26.08 9.07 -24.75
CA GLN A 48 -25.90 8.28 -25.97
C GLN A 48 -24.54 8.50 -26.63
N GLU A 49 -23.77 9.49 -26.16
CA GLU A 49 -22.42 9.79 -26.67
C GLU A 49 -21.38 8.75 -26.26
N LEU A 50 -21.62 8.03 -25.16
CA LEU A 50 -20.72 6.99 -24.66
C LEU A 50 -21.08 5.65 -25.29
N ASN A 51 -20.09 4.96 -25.85
CA ASN A 51 -20.27 3.57 -26.28
C ASN A 51 -20.38 2.62 -25.07
N GLU A 52 -20.75 1.36 -25.29
CA GLU A 52 -20.90 0.36 -24.21
C GLU A 52 -19.61 0.12 -23.40
N PHE A 53 -18.45 0.09 -24.06
CA PHE A 53 -17.14 -0.02 -23.42
C PHE A 53 -16.80 1.20 -22.55
N GLU A 54 -17.10 2.42 -23.01
CA GLU A 54 -16.86 3.64 -22.24
C GLU A 54 -17.78 3.71 -21.02
N LYS A 55 -19.03 3.25 -21.16
CA LYS A 55 -19.98 3.13 -20.05
C LYS A 55 -19.51 2.13 -19.01
N ASP A 56 -19.06 0.96 -19.45
CA ASP A 56 -18.53 -0.08 -18.55
C ASP A 56 -17.29 0.43 -17.80
N LYS A 57 -16.36 1.09 -18.49
CA LYS A 57 -15.19 1.73 -17.88
C LYS A 57 -15.58 2.80 -16.86
N LEU A 58 -16.53 3.67 -17.21
CA LEU A 58 -17.02 4.72 -16.32
C LEU A 58 -17.65 4.11 -15.05
N GLN A 59 -18.43 3.04 -15.19
CA GLN A 59 -19.09 2.36 -14.08
C GLN A 59 -18.13 1.57 -13.19
N ASN A 60 -17.08 0.96 -13.75
CA ASN A 60 -16.16 0.09 -13.00
C ASN A 60 -14.92 0.81 -12.46
N GLU A 61 -14.52 1.95 -13.03
CA GLU A 61 -13.29 2.66 -12.64
C GLU A 61 -13.53 4.03 -12.00
N VAL A 62 -14.52 4.79 -12.50
CA VAL A 62 -14.70 6.21 -12.17
C VAL A 62 -15.84 6.45 -11.18
N LEU A 63 -16.99 5.80 -11.38
CA LEU A 63 -18.19 6.00 -10.56
C LEU A 63 -18.27 5.06 -9.35
N VAL A 64 -17.11 4.61 -8.88
CA VAL A 64 -16.99 3.67 -7.76
C VAL A 64 -15.97 4.14 -6.74
N SER A 65 -16.25 3.81 -5.49
CA SER A 65 -15.25 3.70 -4.43
C SER A 65 -14.39 2.49 -4.72
N ARG A 66 -13.07 2.65 -4.65
CA ARG A 66 -12.14 1.53 -4.65
C ARG A 66 -11.37 1.53 -3.34
N SER A 67 -11.44 0.43 -2.63
CA SER A 67 -10.57 0.14 -1.49
C SER A 67 -9.29 -0.50 -2.00
N SER A 68 -8.18 -0.30 -1.29
CA SER A 68 -6.88 -0.87 -1.64
C SER A 68 -6.41 -1.85 -0.57
N VAL A 69 -5.95 -3.03 -0.97
CA VAL A 69 -5.11 -3.88 -0.12
C VAL A 69 -3.66 -3.67 -0.51
N ARG A 70 -2.84 -3.34 0.48
CA ARG A 70 -1.37 -3.25 0.38
C ARG A 70 -0.73 -4.44 1.09
N GLU A 71 0.52 -4.68 0.78
CA GLU A 71 1.33 -5.62 1.55
C GLU A 71 1.47 -5.13 3.01
N PRO A 72 1.51 -6.03 4.01
CA PRO A 72 1.79 -5.64 5.39
C PRO A 72 3.10 -4.87 5.50
N GLU A 73 3.11 -3.83 6.34
CA GLU A 73 4.32 -3.07 6.61
C GLU A 73 5.42 -4.00 7.15
N ARG A 74 6.58 -3.97 6.51
CA ARG A 74 7.73 -4.77 6.94
C ARG A 74 8.40 -4.13 8.15
N ASP A 75 8.79 -4.97 9.09
CA ASP A 75 9.59 -4.55 10.23
C ASP A 75 11.06 -4.37 9.85
N PHE A 76 11.50 -3.11 9.85
CA PHE A 76 12.90 -2.72 9.68
C PHE A 76 13.54 -2.26 10.99
N SER A 77 12.92 -2.52 12.14
CA SER A 77 13.49 -2.21 13.44
C SER A 77 14.72 -3.07 13.71
N ILE A 78 15.62 -2.53 14.54
CA ILE A 78 16.83 -3.23 15.00
C ILE A 78 16.75 -3.35 16.51
N SER A 79 16.84 -4.59 17.01
CA SER A 79 17.23 -4.89 18.37
C SER A 79 18.71 -5.27 18.38
N ARG A 80 19.56 -4.36 18.87
CA ARG A 80 21.02 -4.57 18.94
C ARG A 80 21.40 -5.87 19.64
N GLN A 81 20.68 -6.23 20.71
CA GLN A 81 20.93 -7.48 21.44
C GLN A 81 20.60 -8.71 20.57
N ARG A 82 19.50 -8.68 19.83
CA ARG A 82 19.11 -9.78 18.93
C ARG A 82 20.06 -9.90 17.76
N ALA A 83 20.38 -8.77 17.11
CA ALA A 83 21.37 -8.67 16.04
C ALA A 83 22.71 -9.26 16.48
N TYR A 84 23.24 -8.83 17.63
CA TYR A 84 24.51 -9.32 18.18
C TYR A 84 24.51 -10.84 18.40
N ARG A 85 23.48 -11.38 19.07
CA ARG A 85 23.34 -12.83 19.31
C ARG A 85 23.26 -13.61 17.99
N TYR A 86 22.55 -13.07 17.02
CA TYR A 86 22.42 -13.68 15.70
C TYR A 86 23.73 -13.62 14.91
N SER A 87 24.47 -12.52 14.95
CA SER A 87 25.80 -12.40 14.35
C SER A 87 26.78 -13.42 14.91
N LEU A 88 26.79 -13.64 16.22
CA LEU A 88 27.60 -14.69 16.84
C LEU A 88 27.21 -16.08 16.33
N LEU A 89 25.91 -16.38 16.26
CA LEU A 89 25.40 -17.66 15.75
C LEU A 89 25.78 -17.90 14.29
N VAL A 90 25.69 -16.87 13.43
CA VAL A 90 26.09 -16.96 12.02
C VAL A 90 27.59 -17.21 11.88
N ALA A 91 28.41 -16.57 12.73
CA ALA A 91 29.86 -16.75 12.73
C ALA A 91 30.31 -18.17 13.08
N GLU A 92 29.49 -18.95 13.80
CA GLU A 92 29.79 -20.35 14.11
C GLU A 92 29.68 -21.28 12.89
N GLY A 93 29.02 -20.86 11.80
CA GLY A 93 28.94 -21.63 10.56
C GLY A 93 28.24 -22.98 10.69
N LYS A 94 27.40 -23.16 11.72
CA LYS A 94 26.70 -24.42 11.99
C LYS A 94 25.66 -24.75 10.91
N THR A 95 25.49 -26.04 10.64
CA THR A 95 24.48 -26.57 9.72
C THR A 95 23.22 -27.10 10.43
N GLN A 96 23.34 -27.43 11.72
CA GLN A 96 22.24 -27.88 12.57
C GLN A 96 22.08 -26.91 13.75
N TYR A 97 20.82 -26.62 14.08
CA TYR A 97 20.44 -25.64 15.10
C TYR A 97 19.53 -26.29 16.13
N THR A 98 19.71 -25.91 17.38
CA THR A 98 18.76 -26.18 18.45
C THR A 98 17.45 -25.43 18.19
N GLU A 99 16.36 -25.84 18.87
CA GLU A 99 15.06 -25.18 18.74
C GLU A 99 15.13 -23.69 19.09
N ALA A 100 15.88 -23.32 20.12
CA ALA A 100 16.06 -21.93 20.53
C ALA A 100 16.87 -21.10 19.51
N GLU A 101 17.93 -21.68 18.94
CA GLU A 101 18.70 -21.04 17.86
C GLU A 101 17.83 -20.88 16.61
N GLN A 102 17.02 -21.89 16.27
CA GLN A 102 16.09 -21.81 15.15
C GLN A 102 15.03 -20.73 15.37
N ALA A 103 14.47 -20.62 16.59
CA ALA A 103 13.54 -19.56 16.95
C ALA A 103 14.20 -18.17 16.82
N LEU A 104 15.46 -18.02 17.25
CA LEU A 104 16.22 -16.78 17.05
C LEU A 104 16.34 -16.45 15.56
N ARG A 105 16.76 -17.40 14.72
CA ARG A 105 16.90 -17.20 13.26
C ARG A 105 15.60 -16.74 12.60
N MET A 106 14.46 -17.26 13.05
CA MET A 106 13.13 -16.90 12.52
C MET A 106 12.62 -15.54 13.02
N SER A 107 13.18 -15.02 14.11
CA SER A 107 12.75 -13.75 14.72
C SER A 107 13.54 -12.51 14.26
N VAL A 108 14.59 -12.73 13.46
CA VAL A 108 15.55 -11.69 13.04
C VAL A 108 14.96 -10.87 11.90
N THR A 109 15.11 -9.55 11.97
CA THR A 109 14.68 -8.64 10.89
C THR A 109 15.70 -8.59 9.76
N GLY A 110 15.30 -8.09 8.59
CA GLY A 110 16.21 -7.93 7.45
C GLY A 110 17.48 -7.12 7.77
N PRO A 111 17.39 -5.95 8.44
CA PRO A 111 18.56 -5.18 8.86
C PRO A 111 19.48 -5.96 9.82
N GLU A 112 18.91 -6.69 10.78
CA GLU A 112 19.68 -7.52 11.71
C GLU A 112 20.40 -8.67 10.99
N HIS A 113 19.77 -9.28 9.98
CA HIS A 113 20.40 -10.28 9.14
C HIS A 113 21.59 -9.69 8.36
N ILE A 114 21.46 -8.49 7.80
CA ILE A 114 22.56 -7.79 7.11
C ILE A 114 23.72 -7.50 8.06
N LEU A 115 23.44 -7.08 9.30
CA LEU A 115 24.46 -6.85 10.33
C LEU A 115 25.24 -8.11 10.68
N SER A 116 24.65 -9.30 10.56
CA SER A 116 25.35 -10.58 10.78
C SER A 116 26.51 -10.83 9.83
N PHE A 117 26.49 -10.23 8.64
CA PHE A 117 27.57 -10.31 7.67
C PHE A 117 28.58 -9.16 7.78
N ARG A 118 28.42 -8.25 8.75
CA ARG A 118 29.36 -7.15 8.98
C ARG A 118 30.47 -7.61 9.93
N PRO A 119 31.74 -7.73 9.47
CA PRO A 119 32.82 -8.30 10.28
C PRO A 119 33.08 -7.55 11.59
N ASP A 120 32.90 -6.22 11.58
CA ASP A 120 33.17 -5.36 12.73
C ASP A 120 32.00 -5.26 13.72
N TYR A 121 30.81 -5.76 13.39
CA TYR A 121 29.61 -5.44 14.16
C TYR A 121 29.67 -5.98 15.59
N THR A 122 29.98 -7.26 15.77
CA THR A 122 30.08 -7.89 17.10
C THR A 122 31.15 -7.21 17.96
N ARG A 123 32.32 -6.93 17.37
CA ARG A 123 33.42 -6.21 18.03
C ARG A 123 33.01 -4.81 18.49
N LEU A 124 32.28 -4.06 17.66
CA LEU A 124 31.80 -2.72 18.02
C LEU A 124 30.74 -2.76 19.12
N VAL A 125 29.86 -3.77 19.11
CA VAL A 125 28.88 -3.97 20.19
C VAL A 125 29.59 -4.29 21.51
N ASP A 126 30.59 -5.17 21.52
CA ASP A 126 31.37 -5.50 22.73
C ASP A 126 32.09 -4.27 23.30
N GLN A 127 32.70 -3.46 22.42
CA GLN A 127 33.36 -2.21 22.82
C GLN A 127 32.37 -1.21 23.43
N ALA A 128 31.18 -1.07 22.82
CA ALA A 128 30.13 -0.18 23.30
C ALA A 128 29.55 -0.60 24.66
N GLN A 129 29.46 -1.91 24.94
CA GLN A 129 29.00 -2.42 26.24
C GLN A 129 30.02 -2.22 27.37
N GLY A 130 31.31 -2.32 27.07
CA GLY A 130 32.38 -2.20 28.07
C GLY A 130 32.75 -0.76 28.42
N LYS A 131 33.27 -0.01 27.43
CA LYS A 131 33.67 1.40 27.57
C LYS A 131 33.30 2.15 26.29
N PRO A 132 32.07 2.68 26.20
CA PRO A 132 31.63 3.37 24.99
C PRO A 132 32.45 4.64 24.78
N SER A 133 33.13 4.71 23.63
CA SER A 133 33.66 5.96 23.07
C SER A 133 32.65 6.51 22.07
N ASP A 134 32.53 7.83 21.96
CA ASP A 134 31.65 8.50 21.00
C ASP A 134 31.92 8.02 19.56
N GLU A 135 33.18 7.74 19.23
CA GLU A 135 33.57 7.21 17.91
C GLU A 135 33.00 5.80 17.66
N VAL A 136 33.01 4.93 18.68
CA VAL A 136 32.48 3.57 18.58
C VAL A 136 30.97 3.60 18.43
N LEU A 137 30.29 4.45 19.21
CA LEU A 137 28.84 4.62 19.14
C LEU A 137 28.42 5.15 17.76
N ALA A 138 29.11 6.17 17.24
CA ALA A 138 28.82 6.74 15.93
C ALA A 138 28.97 5.71 14.80
N LYS A 139 30.07 4.93 14.80
CA LYS A 139 30.29 3.84 13.83
C LYS A 139 29.22 2.76 13.91
N LEU A 140 28.82 2.39 15.12
CA LEU A 140 27.79 1.38 15.34
C LEU A 140 26.44 1.84 14.80
N GLU A 141 26.05 3.10 15.07
CA GLU A 141 24.82 3.67 14.53
C GLU A 141 24.85 3.81 13.01
N GLU A 142 26.01 4.14 12.42
CA GLU A 142 26.18 4.20 10.98
C GLU A 142 25.94 2.83 10.34
N LEU A 143 26.54 1.77 10.89
CA LEU A 143 26.30 0.40 10.44
C LEU A 143 24.82 0.00 10.55
N GLU A 144 24.17 0.35 11.66
CA GLU A 144 22.75 0.07 11.89
C GLU A 144 21.86 0.83 10.87
N ARG A 145 22.13 2.12 10.64
CA ARG A 145 21.43 2.93 9.62
C ARG A 145 21.64 2.37 8.21
N ASP A 146 22.86 1.96 7.88
CA ASP A 146 23.18 1.37 6.59
C ASP A 146 22.52 0.01 6.39
N ALA A 147 22.45 -0.82 7.43
CA ALA A 147 21.74 -2.09 7.38
C ALA A 147 20.24 -1.90 7.10
N VAL A 148 19.60 -0.90 7.72
CA VAL A 148 18.21 -0.52 7.41
C VAL A 148 18.08 -0.10 5.95
N ARG A 149 18.95 0.80 5.48
CA ARG A 149 18.93 1.29 4.09
C ARG A 149 19.08 0.16 3.07
N ILE A 150 20.03 -0.75 3.29
CA ILE A 150 20.27 -1.91 2.40
C ILE A 150 19.09 -2.88 2.45
N SER A 151 18.51 -3.13 3.64
CA SER A 151 17.34 -3.99 3.76
C SER A 151 16.13 -3.43 3.03
N LYS A 152 15.92 -2.12 3.07
CA LYS A 152 14.86 -1.47 2.29
C LYS A 152 15.12 -1.62 0.80
N ALA A 153 16.32 -1.27 0.35
CA ALA A 153 16.72 -1.37 -1.05
C ALA A 153 16.59 -2.79 -1.62
N SER A 154 16.88 -3.84 -0.84
CA SER A 154 16.75 -5.23 -1.29
C SER A 154 15.32 -5.67 -1.56
N HIS A 155 14.32 -4.98 -1.02
CA HIS A 155 12.90 -5.24 -1.30
C HIS A 155 12.36 -4.37 -2.43
N GLU A 156 12.94 -3.18 -2.63
CA GLU A 156 12.52 -2.26 -3.67
C GLU A 156 13.14 -2.58 -5.03
N ILE A 157 14.40 -3.01 -5.05
CA ILE A 157 15.20 -3.19 -6.28
C ILE A 157 15.16 -4.65 -6.72
N ILE A 158 14.66 -4.89 -7.93
CA ILE A 158 14.58 -6.21 -8.54
C ILE A 158 15.56 -6.24 -9.72
N LEU A 159 16.68 -6.94 -9.55
CA LEU A 159 17.74 -7.01 -10.56
C LEU A 159 17.34 -7.89 -11.76
N PRO A 160 18.00 -7.76 -12.93
CA PRO A 160 17.90 -8.70 -14.04
C PRO A 160 17.96 -10.16 -13.60
N GLY A 161 16.97 -10.95 -14.01
CA GLY A 161 16.85 -12.38 -13.69
C GLY A 161 16.27 -12.68 -12.30
N GLN A 162 16.01 -11.68 -11.46
CA GLN A 162 15.35 -11.85 -10.18
C GLN A 162 13.83 -11.75 -10.30
N SER A 163 13.14 -12.34 -9.32
CA SER A 163 11.71 -12.17 -9.12
C SER A 163 11.37 -11.68 -7.73
N GLN A 164 10.19 -11.07 -7.63
CA GLN A 164 9.60 -10.63 -6.38
C GLN A 164 8.16 -11.11 -6.32
N ILE A 165 7.74 -11.57 -5.14
CA ILE A 165 6.36 -11.95 -4.86
C ILE A 165 5.82 -11.01 -3.78
N TRP A 166 4.63 -10.47 -4.04
CA TRP A 166 3.83 -9.74 -3.06
C TRP A 166 2.58 -10.53 -2.73
N GLU A 167 2.19 -10.54 -1.46
CA GLU A 167 1.02 -11.26 -0.98
C GLU A 167 0.03 -10.28 -0.36
N PHE A 168 -1.18 -10.24 -0.92
CA PHE A 168 -2.25 -9.34 -0.48
C PHE A 168 -3.39 -10.17 0.10
N GLN A 169 -3.68 -9.98 1.38
CA GLN A 169 -4.79 -10.67 2.05
C GLN A 169 -6.04 -9.79 2.06
N ILE A 170 -7.06 -10.21 1.33
CA ILE A 170 -8.39 -9.63 1.36
C ILE A 170 -9.22 -10.28 2.47
N GLU A 171 -10.09 -9.52 3.13
CA GLU A 171 -10.98 -10.06 4.16
C GLU A 171 -11.92 -11.13 3.58
N THR A 172 -11.97 -12.29 4.23
CA THR A 172 -12.61 -13.50 3.67
C THR A 172 -14.13 -13.38 3.51
N ASN A 173 -14.78 -12.54 4.30
CA ASN A 173 -16.23 -12.28 4.27
C ASN A 173 -16.70 -11.50 3.05
N ILE A 174 -15.80 -10.78 2.36
CA ILE A 174 -16.15 -9.95 1.18
C ILE A 174 -15.66 -10.54 -0.14
N VAL A 175 -14.91 -11.65 -0.12
CA VAL A 175 -14.33 -12.27 -1.32
C VAL A 175 -15.38 -12.65 -2.36
N GLU A 176 -16.52 -13.19 -1.93
CA GLU A 176 -17.60 -13.58 -2.85
C GLU A 176 -18.16 -12.36 -3.60
N GLU A 177 -18.31 -11.22 -2.92
CA GLU A 177 -18.78 -9.99 -3.54
C GLU A 177 -17.72 -9.39 -4.47
N ILE A 178 -16.46 -9.34 -4.03
CA ILE A 178 -15.33 -8.84 -4.83
C ILE A 178 -15.21 -9.62 -6.13
N ASN A 179 -15.34 -10.95 -6.08
CA ASN A 179 -15.23 -11.81 -7.25
C ASN A 179 -16.38 -11.66 -8.26
N LYS A 180 -17.41 -10.85 -7.99
CA LYS A 180 -18.47 -10.52 -8.97
C LYS A 180 -18.08 -9.37 -9.90
N LYS A 181 -17.02 -8.64 -9.58
CA LYS A 181 -16.55 -7.44 -10.30
C LYS A 181 -15.07 -7.57 -10.65
N PRO A 182 -14.57 -6.80 -11.64
CA PRO A 182 -13.14 -6.73 -11.87
C PRO A 182 -12.42 -6.11 -10.66
N ILE A 183 -11.21 -6.61 -10.38
CA ILE A 183 -10.24 -5.98 -9.49
C ILE A 183 -9.05 -5.51 -10.31
N TYR A 184 -8.24 -4.62 -9.74
CA TYR A 184 -7.13 -4.00 -10.46
C TYR A 184 -5.83 -4.16 -9.68
N LEU A 185 -4.77 -4.58 -10.37
CA LEU A 185 -3.41 -4.44 -9.88
C LEU A 185 -2.94 -3.01 -10.20
N ARG A 186 -2.78 -2.18 -9.18
CA ARG A 186 -2.18 -0.86 -9.32
C ARG A 186 -0.73 -0.91 -8.87
N PHE A 187 0.17 -0.33 -9.65
CA PHE A 187 1.58 -0.27 -9.31
C PHE A 187 2.24 0.96 -9.93
N LYS A 188 3.35 1.38 -9.35
CA LYS A 188 4.29 2.34 -9.92
C LYS A 188 5.68 1.75 -9.78
N PHE A 189 6.50 1.94 -10.80
CA PHE A 189 7.88 1.47 -10.80
C PHE A 189 8.79 2.56 -11.35
N ASN A 190 10.03 2.56 -10.90
CA ASN A 190 11.10 3.34 -11.49
C ASN A 190 12.06 2.40 -12.21
N ALA A 191 12.57 2.87 -13.32
CA ALA A 191 13.69 2.27 -14.03
C ALA A 191 14.69 3.40 -14.26
N ASP A 192 15.98 3.06 -14.30
CA ASP A 192 17.07 4.03 -14.46
C ASP A 192 17.05 4.63 -15.88
N ASP A 193 16.13 5.56 -16.10
CA ASP A 193 15.92 6.29 -17.36
C ASP A 193 16.34 7.73 -17.15
N GLU A 194 17.48 8.10 -17.72
CA GLU A 194 18.09 9.38 -17.43
C GLU A 194 17.23 10.56 -17.92
N TYR A 195 16.50 10.48 -19.04
CA TYR A 195 15.74 11.63 -19.58
C TYR A 195 14.56 11.30 -20.53
N ASP A 196 14.13 10.05 -20.66
CA ASP A 196 13.07 9.64 -21.60
C ASP A 196 12.20 8.55 -20.96
N PRO A 197 10.86 8.70 -20.84
CA PRO A 197 9.98 7.64 -20.32
C PRO A 197 9.89 6.50 -21.35
N LYS A 198 10.98 5.75 -21.48
CA LYS A 198 11.01 4.55 -22.30
C LYS A 198 10.02 3.57 -21.71
N SER A 199 9.24 2.95 -22.58
CA SER A 199 8.39 1.85 -22.18
C SER A 199 9.28 0.66 -21.78
N HIS A 200 9.14 0.21 -20.54
CA HIS A 200 9.78 -0.99 -20.02
C HIS A 200 8.85 -2.16 -20.15
N THR A 201 9.43 -3.32 -20.44
CA THR A 201 8.69 -4.57 -20.42
C THR A 201 8.69 -5.14 -19.00
N LEU A 202 7.50 -5.48 -18.53
CA LEU A 202 7.25 -6.08 -17.22
C LEU A 202 6.57 -7.43 -17.41
N TRP A 203 6.87 -8.39 -16.54
CA TRP A 203 6.29 -9.74 -16.57
C TRP A 203 5.62 -10.04 -15.25
N PHE A 204 4.29 -10.10 -15.25
CA PHE A 204 3.48 -10.38 -14.05
C PHE A 204 2.73 -11.70 -14.17
N SER A 205 2.61 -12.42 -13.05
CA SER A 205 1.72 -13.57 -12.87
C SER A 205 0.96 -13.37 -11.55
N ILE A 206 -0.33 -13.70 -11.53
CA ILE A 206 -1.22 -13.50 -10.40
C ILE A 206 -1.75 -14.85 -9.94
N GLY A 207 -1.78 -15.06 -8.63
CA GLY A 207 -2.34 -16.25 -8.00
C GLY A 207 -1.51 -17.53 -8.23
N GLU A 208 -0.23 -17.40 -8.56
CA GLU A 208 0.68 -18.55 -8.62
C GLU A 208 0.73 -19.27 -7.27
N GLY A 209 0.62 -20.60 -7.30
CA GLY A 209 0.50 -21.41 -6.08
C GLY A 209 -0.86 -21.32 -5.40
N THR A 210 -1.86 -20.71 -6.06
CA THR A 210 -3.25 -20.68 -5.58
C THR A 210 -4.25 -21.38 -6.50
N SER A 211 -5.49 -21.54 -6.03
CA SER A 211 -6.56 -22.17 -6.80
C SER A 211 -7.04 -21.34 -8.01
N LYS A 212 -6.64 -20.06 -8.09
CA LYS A 212 -7.00 -19.12 -9.14
C LYS A 212 -5.73 -18.49 -9.67
N ARG A 213 -5.41 -18.66 -10.96
CA ARG A 213 -4.17 -18.12 -11.53
C ARG A 213 -4.42 -17.38 -12.83
N TRP A 214 -3.66 -16.31 -13.04
CA TRP A 214 -3.65 -15.59 -14.30
C TRP A 214 -2.29 -14.93 -14.59
N PRO A 215 -1.69 -15.14 -15.76
CA PRO A 215 -2.11 -16.08 -16.81
C PRO A 215 -1.92 -17.55 -16.36
N PRO A 216 -2.22 -18.57 -17.21
CA PRO A 216 -2.09 -19.99 -16.84
C PRO A 216 -0.71 -20.40 -16.31
N GLU A 217 -0.60 -21.61 -15.75
CA GLU A 217 0.59 -22.08 -15.02
C GLU A 217 1.90 -21.96 -15.82
N GLY A 218 2.96 -21.50 -15.16
CA GLY A 218 4.29 -21.31 -15.76
C GLY A 218 4.41 -20.11 -16.71
N THR A 219 3.37 -19.28 -16.84
CA THR A 219 3.37 -18.13 -17.75
C THR A 219 3.28 -16.79 -17.02
N PHE A 220 3.82 -15.75 -17.68
CA PHE A 220 3.76 -14.36 -17.25
C PHE A 220 3.11 -13.52 -18.34
N ARG A 221 2.27 -12.57 -17.94
CA ARG A 221 1.74 -11.54 -18.84
C ARG A 221 2.82 -10.50 -19.07
N GLU A 222 3.23 -10.37 -20.32
CA GLU A 222 4.09 -9.28 -20.77
C GLU A 222 3.27 -7.98 -20.91
N MET A 223 3.79 -6.88 -20.36
CA MET A 223 3.20 -5.55 -20.54
C MET A 223 4.29 -4.49 -20.70
N LYS A 224 4.09 -3.60 -21.67
CA LYS A 224 4.94 -2.42 -21.87
C LYS A 224 4.33 -1.22 -21.15
N ARG A 225 5.09 -0.62 -20.23
CA ARG A 225 4.65 0.50 -19.39
C ARG A 225 5.78 1.53 -19.23
N GLY A 226 5.45 2.81 -19.17
CA GLY A 226 6.44 3.85 -18.86
C GLY A 226 6.82 3.83 -17.38
N SER A 227 8.08 4.14 -17.06
CA SER A 227 8.52 4.28 -15.66
C SER A 227 7.95 5.56 -15.00
N SER A 228 8.06 5.66 -13.68
CA SER A 228 7.71 6.82 -12.86
C SER A 228 6.23 7.24 -12.87
N ALA A 229 5.33 6.42 -13.41
CA ALA A 229 3.88 6.66 -13.45
C ALA A 229 3.08 5.49 -12.83
N PHE A 230 1.88 5.79 -12.36
CA PHE A 230 0.94 4.76 -11.91
C PHE A 230 0.30 4.06 -13.11
N HIS A 231 0.26 2.73 -13.02
CA HIS A 231 -0.44 1.86 -13.97
C HIS A 231 -1.48 1.05 -13.23
N GLU A 232 -2.62 0.84 -13.88
CA GLU A 232 -3.69 -0.03 -13.39
C GLU A 232 -3.93 -1.13 -14.42
N GLU A 233 -3.80 -2.37 -13.99
CA GLU A 233 -4.06 -3.55 -14.81
C GLU A 233 -5.30 -4.27 -14.29
N GLN A 234 -6.33 -4.35 -15.12
CA GLN A 234 -7.53 -5.10 -14.79
C GLN A 234 -7.22 -6.60 -14.75
N LEU A 235 -7.57 -7.23 -13.63
CA LEU A 235 -7.44 -8.68 -13.44
C LEU A 235 -8.74 -9.40 -13.79
N PRO A 236 -8.69 -10.70 -14.13
CA PRO A 236 -9.89 -11.47 -14.40
C PRO A 236 -10.86 -11.49 -13.23
N ILE A 237 -12.16 -11.48 -13.53
CA ILE A 237 -13.21 -11.67 -12.54
C ILE A 237 -13.08 -13.07 -11.92
N GLY A 238 -13.19 -13.17 -10.60
CA GLY A 238 -13.05 -14.45 -9.90
C GLY A 238 -11.61 -14.89 -9.63
N ILE A 239 -10.62 -14.00 -9.80
CA ILE A 239 -9.19 -14.29 -9.59
C ILE A 239 -8.81 -14.43 -8.11
N VAL A 240 -9.62 -13.93 -7.17
CA VAL A 240 -9.34 -14.07 -5.74
C VAL A 240 -9.78 -15.48 -5.30
N PRO A 241 -8.91 -16.28 -4.68
CA PRO A 241 -9.32 -17.58 -4.15
C PRO A 241 -10.45 -17.41 -3.14
N ASP A 242 -11.53 -18.18 -3.28
CA ASP A 242 -12.77 -18.08 -2.50
C ASP A 242 -12.92 -19.18 -1.45
N LYS A 243 -12.00 -20.15 -1.43
CA LYS A 243 -12.08 -21.37 -0.61
C LYS A 243 -10.70 -21.84 -0.15
N GLY A 244 -10.71 -22.65 0.91
CA GLY A 244 -9.51 -23.31 1.42
C GLY A 244 -8.58 -22.38 2.20
N PRO A 245 -7.34 -22.83 2.48
CA PRO A 245 -6.39 -22.10 3.32
C PRO A 245 -5.88 -20.79 2.71
N GLN A 246 -6.13 -20.56 1.42
CA GLN A 246 -5.70 -19.39 0.68
C GLN A 246 -6.85 -18.43 0.37
N ASN A 247 -8.01 -18.60 1.01
CA ASN A 247 -9.17 -17.73 0.80
C ASN A 247 -8.79 -16.25 1.01
N GLY A 248 -9.06 -15.41 0.01
CA GLY A 248 -8.72 -13.98 0.02
C GLY A 248 -7.26 -13.65 -0.34
N LEU A 249 -6.40 -14.64 -0.56
CA LEU A 249 -4.97 -14.42 -0.84
C LEU A 249 -4.71 -14.16 -2.32
N VAL A 250 -4.33 -12.93 -2.65
CA VAL A 250 -3.88 -12.55 -4.00
C VAL A 250 -2.36 -12.48 -4.01
N ARG A 251 -1.71 -13.41 -4.71
CA ARG A 251 -0.24 -13.44 -4.86
C ARG A 251 0.14 -12.79 -6.18
N VAL A 252 0.95 -11.73 -6.16
CA VAL A 252 1.44 -11.06 -7.35
C VAL A 252 2.92 -11.39 -7.51
N HIS A 253 3.26 -12.10 -8.57
CA HIS A 253 4.62 -12.49 -8.90
C HIS A 253 5.11 -11.65 -10.07
N PHE A 254 6.20 -10.92 -9.87
CA PHE A 254 6.90 -10.21 -10.90
C PHE A 254 8.24 -10.86 -11.18
N MET A 255 8.61 -10.95 -12.46
CA MET A 255 9.91 -11.44 -12.90
C MET A 255 10.59 -10.37 -13.76
N ASN A 256 11.78 -9.91 -13.35
CA ASN A 256 12.56 -9.01 -14.17
C ASN A 256 13.33 -9.79 -15.25
N ARG A 257 12.77 -9.88 -16.46
CA ARG A 257 13.44 -10.52 -17.61
C ARG A 257 14.24 -9.53 -18.46
N ASN A 258 14.40 -8.28 -18.02
CA ASN A 258 15.27 -7.32 -18.71
C ASN A 258 16.73 -7.73 -18.51
N SER A 259 17.57 -7.57 -19.54
CA SER A 259 18.95 -8.05 -19.50
C SER A 259 19.89 -7.20 -18.64
N GLU A 260 19.64 -5.89 -18.56
CA GLU A 260 20.62 -4.93 -18.01
C GLU A 260 20.02 -3.98 -16.97
N ARG A 261 18.69 -3.89 -16.86
CA ARG A 261 18.02 -2.85 -16.09
C ARG A 261 17.36 -3.39 -14.83
N PRO A 262 17.68 -2.85 -13.64
CA PRO A 262 16.87 -3.12 -12.46
C PRO A 262 15.52 -2.43 -12.58
N ILE A 263 14.50 -3.04 -11.98
CA ILE A 263 13.17 -2.44 -11.83
C ILE A 263 12.96 -2.18 -10.35
N ILE A 264 12.56 -0.96 -10.02
CA ILE A 264 12.44 -0.49 -8.65
C ILE A 264 10.96 -0.26 -8.32
N PHE A 265 10.42 -0.99 -7.35
CA PHE A 265 9.12 -0.72 -6.76
C PHE A 265 9.33 -0.14 -5.36
N LEU A 266 9.16 1.18 -5.22
CA LEU A 266 9.27 1.83 -3.91
C LEU A 266 8.23 1.27 -2.95
N MET A 267 8.55 1.08 -1.67
CA MET A 267 7.60 0.48 -0.73
C MET A 267 6.34 1.35 -0.53
N GLU A 268 6.49 2.67 -0.53
CA GLU A 268 5.35 3.60 -0.39
C GLU A 268 4.39 3.55 -1.59
N ASP A 269 4.94 3.38 -2.80
CA ASP A 269 4.22 3.37 -4.08
C ASP A 269 4.11 1.96 -4.69
N GLY A 270 4.35 0.93 -3.88
CA GLY A 270 4.46 -0.47 -4.31
C GLY A 270 3.14 -1.01 -4.87
N PRO A 271 3.18 -2.24 -5.44
CA PRO A 271 1.99 -2.87 -5.97
C PRO A 271 0.88 -2.99 -4.91
N MET A 272 -0.36 -2.84 -5.35
CA MET A 272 -1.55 -2.97 -4.50
C MET A 272 -2.72 -3.52 -5.31
N ILE A 273 -3.67 -4.13 -4.61
CA ILE A 273 -4.92 -4.60 -5.19
C ILE A 273 -6.02 -3.59 -4.90
N LEU A 274 -6.63 -3.05 -5.95
CA LEU A 274 -7.82 -2.22 -5.86
C LEU A 274 -9.04 -3.09 -6.14
N TYR A 275 -10.05 -2.99 -5.28
CA TYR A 275 -11.33 -3.68 -5.46
C TYR A 275 -12.49 -2.73 -5.18
N HIS A 276 -13.63 -3.04 -5.76
CA HIS A 276 -14.84 -2.26 -5.59
C HIS A 276 -15.32 -2.29 -4.14
N ASP A 277 -15.51 -1.12 -3.54
CA ASP A 277 -15.95 -0.95 -2.14
C ASP A 277 -17.34 -0.29 -2.02
N GLY A 278 -17.74 0.51 -3.01
CA GLY A 278 -19.00 1.24 -2.95
C GLY A 278 -19.28 2.06 -4.20
N GLY A 279 -20.47 2.64 -4.30
CA GLY A 279 -20.85 3.51 -5.41
C GLY A 279 -20.50 4.98 -5.17
N PHE A 280 -20.30 5.72 -6.26
CA PHE A 280 -20.05 7.16 -6.24
C PHE A 280 -21.07 7.94 -5.40
N GLY A 281 -22.37 7.64 -5.52
CA GLY A 281 -23.43 8.39 -4.81
C GLY A 281 -23.30 8.36 -3.28
N MET A 282 -23.04 7.18 -2.72
CA MET A 282 -22.85 7.04 -1.27
C MET A 282 -21.57 7.72 -0.80
N ASN A 283 -20.53 7.70 -1.62
CA ASN A 283 -19.29 8.42 -1.33
C ASN A 283 -19.44 9.94 -1.40
N LEU A 284 -20.14 10.45 -2.42
CA LEU A 284 -20.47 11.87 -2.53
C LEU A 284 -21.24 12.31 -1.28
N PHE A 285 -22.25 11.55 -0.86
CA PHE A 285 -23.00 11.83 0.36
C PHE A 285 -22.09 11.85 1.61
N ARG A 286 -21.23 10.84 1.79
CA ARG A 286 -20.25 10.78 2.90
C ARG A 286 -19.31 11.99 2.89
N GLY A 287 -18.77 12.36 1.73
CA GLY A 287 -17.88 13.51 1.58
C GLY A 287 -18.57 14.83 1.90
N LEU A 288 -19.80 15.02 1.42
CA LEU A 288 -20.61 16.19 1.75
C LEU A 288 -20.90 16.27 3.26
N LEU A 289 -21.21 15.14 3.92
CA LEU A 289 -21.39 15.13 5.38
C LEU A 289 -20.13 15.55 6.13
N ILE A 290 -18.95 15.06 5.73
CA ILE A 290 -17.68 15.44 6.36
C ILE A 290 -17.45 16.95 6.22
N ILE A 291 -17.59 17.49 4.99
CA ILE A 291 -17.44 18.92 4.73
C ILE A 291 -18.44 19.74 5.55
N TYR A 292 -19.69 19.31 5.61
CA TYR A 292 -20.74 19.96 6.38
C TYR A 292 -20.39 20.12 7.86
N PHE A 293 -19.94 19.03 8.51
CA PHE A 293 -19.52 19.10 9.91
C PHE A 293 -18.24 19.91 10.09
N TRP A 294 -17.34 19.89 9.11
CA TRP A 294 -16.09 20.66 9.15
C TRP A 294 -16.34 22.18 9.05
N LEU A 295 -17.30 22.61 8.24
CA LEU A 295 -17.74 24.01 8.16
C LEU A 295 -18.44 24.51 9.43
N GLY A 296 -18.83 23.58 10.31
CA GLY A 296 -19.45 23.87 11.60
C GLY A 296 -18.48 23.87 12.79
N LEU A 297 -17.22 23.48 12.59
CA LEU A 297 -16.19 23.42 13.63
C LEU A 297 -15.42 24.75 13.72
#